data_AF-A0A957Z495-F1
#
_entry.id   AF-A0A957Z495-F1
#
_cell.length_a   1.000
_cell.length_b   1.000
_cell.length_c   1.000
_cell.angle_alpha   90.00
_cell.angle_beta   90.00
_cell.angle_gamma   90.00
#
_symmetry.space_group_name_H-M   'P 1'
#
loop_
_entity.id
_entity.type
_entity.pdbx_description
1 polymer ?
#
loop_
_entity_poly.entity_id
_entity_poly.type
_entity_poly.pdbx_seq_one_letter_code
_entity_poly.pdbx_strand_id
1 'polypeptide(L)'
;MKTFPTSSSNRFHHARLRPHHWLTALWVLTMVAVPILRWTWGDQILPQVVIVSVTLQAAAVLAALWDGWGRRATLLLTTLILPITWAVEWLGSSTGFPFGSYTYTANLQPQLAHVPLIIPLAWLMMLPPAWA
;
A
#
# COMPACT_ATOMS: atom_id res chain seq x y z
N MET A 1 14.67 58.07 -22.68
CA MET A 1 15.45 56.95 -22.11
C MET A 1 14.46 55.91 -21.61
N LYS A 2 14.23 54.82 -22.36
CA LYS A 2 13.26 53.75 -22.02
C LYS A 2 13.94 52.75 -21.09
N THR A 3 13.42 52.59 -19.87
CA THR A 3 13.87 51.55 -18.93
C THR A 3 13.19 50.23 -19.30
N PHE A 4 13.98 49.21 -19.60
CA PHE A 4 13.49 47.84 -19.80
C PHE A 4 13.35 47.14 -18.44
N PRO A 5 12.26 46.39 -18.17
CA PRO A 5 12.15 45.60 -16.95
C PRO A 5 13.04 44.35 -17.03
N THR A 6 13.85 44.14 -16.00
CA THR A 6 14.74 42.98 -15.84
C THR A 6 13.95 41.73 -15.48
N SER A 7 13.94 40.76 -16.42
CA SER A 7 13.88 39.30 -16.24
C SER A 7 13.38 38.78 -14.88
N SER A 8 12.13 38.31 -14.84
CA SER A 8 11.62 37.41 -13.81
C SER A 8 12.41 36.11 -13.80
N SER A 9 13.16 35.85 -12.73
CA SER A 9 13.85 34.58 -12.51
C SER A 9 12.83 33.44 -12.35
N ASN A 10 12.77 32.55 -13.34
CA ASN A 10 12.08 31.27 -13.26
C ASN A 10 12.71 30.44 -12.13
N ARG A 11 12.12 30.52 -10.93
CA ARG A 11 12.42 29.63 -9.82
C ARG A 11 11.83 28.28 -10.17
N PHE A 12 12.61 27.43 -10.84
CA PHE A 12 12.31 26.01 -10.94
C PHE A 12 12.27 25.47 -9.50
N HIS A 13 11.07 25.36 -8.94
CA HIS A 13 10.85 24.63 -7.70
C HIS A 13 11.17 23.17 -8.00
N HIS A 14 12.40 22.73 -7.72
CA HIS A 14 12.69 21.31 -7.64
C HIS A 14 11.79 20.75 -6.55
N ALA A 15 10.67 20.14 -6.97
CA ALA A 15 9.78 19.44 -6.06
C ALA A 15 10.63 18.40 -5.33
N ARG A 16 10.84 18.58 -4.03
CA ARG A 16 11.60 17.61 -3.24
C ARG A 16 10.82 16.31 -3.24
N LEU A 17 11.39 15.27 -3.85
CA LEU A 17 10.81 13.93 -3.83
C LEU A 17 10.80 13.44 -2.38
N ARG A 18 9.61 13.41 -1.78
CA ARG A 18 9.38 12.82 -0.45
C ARG A 18 9.53 11.29 -0.52
N PRO A 19 9.93 10.62 0.58
CA PRO A 19 10.18 9.17 0.60
C PRO A 19 9.01 8.32 0.09
N HIS A 20 7.76 8.73 0.36
CA HIS A 20 6.58 8.00 -0.09
C HIS A 20 6.43 7.95 -1.63
N HIS A 21 6.97 8.92 -2.38
CA HIS A 21 6.96 8.86 -3.85
C HIS A 21 7.81 7.71 -4.36
N TRP A 22 8.98 7.47 -3.76
CA TRP A 22 9.84 6.36 -4.12
C TRP A 22 9.20 5.01 -3.79
N LEU A 23 8.57 4.89 -2.62
CA LEU A 23 7.83 3.68 -2.24
C LEU A 23 6.66 3.42 -3.19
N THR A 24 5.95 4.47 -3.60
CA THR A 24 4.86 4.36 -4.60
C THR A 24 5.40 3.93 -5.96
N ALA A 25 6.52 4.51 -6.41
CA ALA A 25 7.14 4.12 -7.67
C ALA A 25 7.63 2.66 -7.65
N LEU A 26 8.22 2.21 -6.53
CA LEU A 26 8.62 0.82 -6.33
C LEU A 26 7.42 -0.13 -6.30
N TRP A 27 6.32 0.26 -5.65
CA TRP A 27 5.07 -0.51 -5.67
C TRP A 27 4.49 -0.62 -7.08
N VAL A 28 4.46 0.47 -7.84
CA VAL A 28 4.03 0.43 -9.26
C VAL A 28 4.96 -0.45 -10.09
N LEU A 29 6.27 -0.40 -9.83
CA LEU A 29 7.24 -1.24 -10.52
C LEU A 29 6.97 -2.73 -10.29
N THR A 30 6.51 -3.14 -9.09
CA THR A 30 6.14 -4.55 -8.87
C THR A 30 4.98 -4.96 -9.77
N MET A 31 3.97 -4.09 -9.96
CA MET A 31 2.83 -4.34 -10.86
C MET A 31 3.29 -4.54 -12.30
N VAL A 32 4.19 -3.68 -12.77
CA VAL A 32 4.76 -3.77 -14.12
C VAL A 32 5.63 -5.03 -14.28
N ALA A 33 6.30 -5.45 -13.20
CA ALA A 33 7.14 -6.64 -13.21
C ALA A 33 6.35 -7.95 -13.21
N VAL A 34 5.10 -7.99 -12.72
CA VAL A 34 4.27 -9.22 -12.63
C VAL A 34 4.31 -10.07 -13.91
N PRO A 35 3.97 -9.57 -15.11
CA PRO A 35 3.96 -10.39 -16.33
C PRO A 35 5.34 -10.97 -16.65
N ILE A 36 6.40 -10.18 -16.48
CA ILE A 36 7.79 -10.61 -16.71
C ILE A 36 8.16 -11.75 -15.75
N LEU A 37 7.86 -11.57 -14.45
CA LEU A 37 8.13 -12.56 -13.41
C LEU A 37 7.35 -13.87 -13.66
N ARG A 38 6.11 -13.76 -14.15
CA ARG A 38 5.31 -14.94 -14.54
C ARG A 38 5.87 -15.65 -15.77
N TRP A 39 6.39 -14.93 -16.76
CA TRP A 39 7.00 -15.55 -17.94
C TRP A 39 8.29 -16.29 -17.59
N THR A 40 9.07 -15.78 -16.64
CA THR A 40 10.35 -16.39 -16.25
C THR A 40 10.22 -17.50 -15.22
N TRP A 41 9.31 -17.34 -14.26
CA TRP A 41 9.17 -18.24 -13.10
C TRP A 41 7.78 -18.84 -12.95
N GLY A 42 6.86 -18.69 -13.90
CA GLY A 42 5.51 -19.26 -13.80
C GLY A 42 4.64 -18.64 -12.71
N ASP A 43 3.51 -19.29 -12.41
CA ASP A 43 2.54 -18.79 -11.43
C ASP A 43 2.95 -19.02 -9.98
N GLN A 44 3.96 -19.87 -9.72
CA GLN A 44 4.47 -20.12 -8.38
C GLN A 44 5.16 -18.92 -7.72
N ILE A 45 5.51 -17.88 -8.49
CA ILE A 45 6.11 -16.64 -7.97
C ILE A 45 5.05 -15.63 -7.50
N LEU A 46 3.77 -15.84 -7.86
CA LEU A 46 2.70 -14.89 -7.59
C LEU A 46 2.53 -14.58 -6.09
N PRO A 47 2.51 -15.55 -5.16
CA PRO A 47 2.35 -15.24 -3.75
C PRO A 47 3.44 -14.31 -3.21
N GLN A 48 4.69 -14.54 -3.60
CA GLN A 48 5.83 -13.73 -3.18
C GLN A 48 5.75 -12.31 -3.74
N VAL A 49 5.38 -12.18 -5.03
CA VAL A 49 5.22 -10.86 -5.67
C VAL A 49 4.07 -10.08 -5.04
N VAL A 50 2.96 -10.74 -4.71
CA VAL A 50 1.83 -10.13 -3.99
C VAL A 50 2.27 -9.67 -2.60
N ILE A 51 3.01 -10.49 -1.84
CA ILE A 51 3.50 -10.11 -0.50
C ILE A 51 4.42 -8.89 -0.57
N VAL A 52 5.39 -8.89 -1.49
CA VAL A 52 6.31 -7.75 -1.68
C VAL A 52 5.53 -6.51 -2.09
N SER A 53 4.61 -6.65 -3.04
CA SER A 53 3.80 -5.55 -3.53
C SER A 53 2.94 -4.93 -2.43
N VAL A 54 2.16 -5.73 -1.70
CA VAL A 54 1.30 -5.23 -0.62
C VAL A 54 2.13 -4.61 0.50
N THR A 55 3.31 -5.15 0.79
CA THR A 55 4.23 -4.56 1.79
C THR A 55 4.72 -3.18 1.34
N LEU A 56 5.12 -3.03 0.08
CA LEU A 56 5.52 -1.73 -0.49
C LEU A 56 4.35 -0.74 -0.51
N GLN A 57 3.15 -1.20 -0.86
CA GLN A 57 1.92 -0.41 -0.81
C GLN A 57 1.65 0.11 0.62
N ALA A 58 1.65 -0.79 1.60
CA ALA A 58 1.44 -0.44 3.00
C ALA A 58 2.50 0.57 3.47
N ALA A 59 3.78 0.35 3.14
CA ALA A 59 4.85 1.28 3.47
C ALA A 59 4.67 2.65 2.81
N ALA A 60 4.25 2.70 1.54
CA ALA A 60 3.99 3.94 0.82
C ALA A 60 2.85 4.74 1.47
N VAL A 61 1.75 4.07 1.82
CA VAL A 61 0.61 4.68 2.51
C VAL A 61 1.03 5.20 3.88
N LEU A 62 1.70 4.39 4.70
CA LEU A 62 2.14 4.81 6.03
C LEU A 62 3.11 5.99 5.97
N ALA A 63 4.03 6.00 5.01
CA ALA A 63 4.94 7.12 4.80
C ALA A 63 4.18 8.40 4.38
N ALA A 64 3.17 8.29 3.50
CA ALA A 64 2.34 9.42 3.08
C ALA A 64 1.50 9.97 4.25
N LEU A 65 0.88 9.10 5.06
CA LEU A 65 0.10 9.49 6.24
C LEU A 65 0.99 10.12 7.31
N TRP A 66 2.18 9.58 7.52
CA TRP A 66 3.15 10.14 8.46
C TRP A 66 3.57 11.55 8.04
N ASP A 67 3.74 11.78 6.74
CA ASP A 67 4.09 13.05 6.13
C ASP A 67 2.94 14.08 6.14
N GLY A 68 1.69 13.63 6.12
CA GLY A 68 0.48 14.47 6.04
C GLY A 68 -0.22 14.73 7.38
N TRP A 69 -0.41 13.69 8.20
CA TRP A 69 -1.17 13.73 9.47
C TRP A 69 -0.27 13.57 10.70
N GLY A 70 1.02 13.26 10.50
CA GLY A 70 1.98 13.10 11.58
C GLY A 70 1.96 11.72 12.23
N ARG A 71 2.96 11.49 13.10
CA ARG A 71 3.26 10.17 13.67
C ARG A 71 2.13 9.60 14.52
N ARG A 72 1.56 10.43 15.40
CA ARG A 72 0.55 9.99 16.38
C ARG A 72 -0.71 9.49 15.69
N ALA A 73 -1.26 10.27 14.76
CA ALA A 73 -2.46 9.89 14.01
C ALA A 73 -2.23 8.62 13.18
N THR A 74 -1.09 8.55 12.47
CA THR A 74 -0.73 7.38 11.66
C THR A 74 -0.66 6.10 12.50
N LEU A 75 0.03 6.15 13.64
CA LEU A 75 0.16 4.99 14.54
C LEU A 75 -1.19 4.57 15.13
N LEU A 76 -2.00 5.53 15.60
CA LEU A 76 -3.32 5.25 16.17
C LEU A 76 -4.25 4.57 15.16
N LEU A 77 -4.36 5.13 13.95
CA LEU A 77 -5.22 4.58 12.90
C LEU A 77 -4.74 3.21 12.43
N THR A 78 -3.44 3.04 12.23
CA THR A 78 -2.88 1.74 11.81
C THR A 78 -3.13 0.67 12.87
N THR A 79 -2.90 0.99 14.14
CA THR A 79 -3.09 0.06 15.26
C THR A 79 -4.57 -0.31 15.44
N LEU A 80 -5.50 0.57 15.09
CA LEU A 80 -6.93 0.31 15.15
C LEU A 80 -7.42 -0.52 13.95
N ILE A 81 -6.97 -0.19 12.74
CA ILE A 81 -7.51 -0.77 11.50
C ILE A 81 -7.02 -2.19 11.25
N LEU A 82 -5.75 -2.48 11.55
CA LEU A 82 -5.21 -3.83 11.35
C LEU A 82 -6.00 -4.93 12.10
N PRO A 83 -6.30 -4.81 13.41
CA PRO A 83 -7.09 -5.82 14.10
C PRO A 83 -8.56 -5.85 13.64
N ILE A 84 -9.17 -4.71 13.31
CA ILE A 84 -10.56 -4.67 12.82
C ILE A 84 -10.68 -5.39 11.48
N THR A 85 -9.82 -5.05 10.52
CA THR A 85 -9.83 -5.69 9.19
C THR A 85 -9.51 -7.17 9.28
N TRP A 86 -8.55 -7.57 10.12
CA TRP A 86 -8.30 -8.98 10.40
C TRP A 86 -9.52 -9.69 11.00
N ALA A 87 -10.22 -9.08 11.97
CA ALA A 87 -11.40 -9.69 12.60
C ALA A 87 -12.56 -9.86 11.61
N VAL A 88 -12.76 -8.88 10.71
CA VAL A 88 -13.76 -8.96 9.64
C VAL A 88 -13.42 -10.08 8.66
N GLU A 89 -12.16 -10.22 8.26
CA GLU A 89 -11.70 -11.30 7.38
C GLU A 89 -11.81 -12.68 8.04
N TRP A 90 -11.49 -12.77 9.32
CA TRP A 90 -11.62 -13.99 10.09
C TRP A 90 -13.09 -14.41 10.24
N LEU A 91 -13.98 -13.46 10.55
CA LEU A 91 -15.42 -13.71 10.59
C LEU A 91 -15.95 -14.12 9.21
N GLY A 92 -15.55 -13.41 8.14
CA GLY A 92 -15.90 -13.70 6.76
C GLY A 92 -15.53 -15.11 6.33
N SER A 93 -14.26 -15.47 6.50
CA SER A 93 -13.75 -16.79 6.14
C SER A 93 -14.29 -17.92 7.02
N SER A 94 -14.61 -17.66 8.29
CA SER A 94 -15.12 -18.70 9.21
C SER A 94 -16.62 -18.93 9.10
N THR A 95 -17.41 -17.89 8.79
CA THR A 95 -18.88 -17.95 8.82
C THR A 95 -19.55 -17.86 7.45
N GLY A 96 -18.81 -17.40 6.44
CA GLY A 96 -19.37 -17.10 5.12
C GLY A 96 -20.09 -15.75 5.01
N PHE A 97 -20.13 -14.95 6.07
CA PHE A 97 -20.68 -13.58 6.05
C PHE A 97 -19.59 -12.59 6.50
N PRO A 98 -19.35 -11.47 5.77
CA PRO A 98 -20.22 -10.85 4.75
C PRO A 98 -19.92 -11.25 3.29
N PHE A 99 -18.84 -12.00 3.01
CA PHE A 99 -18.34 -12.15 1.63
C PHE A 99 -18.74 -13.45 0.92
N GLY A 100 -19.54 -14.32 1.55
CA GLY A 100 -19.80 -15.69 1.07
C GLY A 100 -18.76 -16.68 1.60
N SER A 101 -18.92 -17.96 1.27
CA SER A 101 -17.98 -19.01 1.68
C SER A 101 -16.70 -18.99 0.82
N TYR A 102 -15.55 -18.81 1.47
CA TYR A 102 -14.23 -18.91 0.85
C TYR A 102 -13.21 -19.43 1.85
N THR A 103 -12.10 -19.96 1.36
CA THR A 103 -11.01 -20.46 2.21
C THR A 103 -9.67 -20.03 1.64
N TYR A 104 -8.84 -19.41 2.49
CA TYR A 104 -7.49 -19.05 2.10
C TYR A 104 -6.62 -20.30 1.97
N THR A 105 -5.84 -20.36 0.88
CA THR A 105 -4.84 -21.42 0.68
C THR A 105 -3.58 -21.15 1.50
N ALA A 106 -2.70 -22.13 1.61
CA ALA A 106 -1.43 -21.99 2.31
C ALA A 106 -0.40 -21.06 1.62
N ASN A 107 -0.73 -20.47 0.47
CA ASN A 107 0.21 -19.72 -0.38
C ASN A 107 0.65 -18.39 0.23
N LEU A 108 -0.23 -17.71 0.97
CA LEU A 108 0.05 -16.42 1.59
C LEU A 108 0.34 -16.62 3.08
N GLN A 109 1.62 -16.77 3.41
CA GLN A 109 2.12 -16.89 4.79
C GLN A 109 2.82 -15.60 5.22
N PRO A 110 2.86 -15.29 6.53
CA PRO A 110 2.22 -16.03 7.64
C PRO A 110 0.70 -15.81 7.74
N GLN A 111 0.00 -16.79 8.31
CA GLN A 111 -1.43 -16.71 8.61
C GLN A 111 -1.70 -16.69 10.12
N LEU A 112 -2.76 -15.97 10.51
CA LEU A 112 -3.31 -15.98 11.86
C LEU A 112 -4.79 -16.39 11.78
N ALA A 113 -5.14 -17.50 12.45
CA ALA A 113 -6.47 -18.12 12.37
C ALA A 113 -6.97 -18.33 10.92
N HIS A 114 -6.11 -18.89 10.06
CA HIS A 114 -6.37 -19.13 8.63
C HIS A 114 -6.56 -17.86 7.77
N VAL A 115 -6.31 -16.67 8.33
CA VAL A 115 -6.30 -15.41 7.59
C VAL A 115 -4.85 -14.96 7.35
N PRO A 116 -4.40 -14.77 6.10
CA PRO A 116 -3.08 -14.23 5.83
C PRO A 116 -2.89 -12.83 6.39
N LEU A 117 -1.81 -12.61 7.14
CA LEU A 117 -1.50 -11.31 7.75
C LEU A 117 -1.22 -10.21 6.72
N ILE A 118 -0.96 -10.59 5.47
CA ILE A 118 -0.83 -9.66 4.36
C ILE A 118 -2.17 -9.01 3.99
N ILE A 119 -3.32 -9.64 4.28
CA ILE A 119 -4.64 -9.11 3.94
C ILE A 119 -4.97 -7.86 4.75
N PRO A 120 -4.87 -7.83 6.10
CA PRO A 120 -5.02 -6.60 6.88
C PRO A 120 -4.09 -5.45 6.42
N LEU A 121 -2.86 -5.77 5.99
CA LEU A 121 -1.94 -4.77 5.44
C LEU A 121 -2.43 -4.21 4.09
N ALA A 122 -3.03 -5.05 3.24
CA ALA A 122 -3.61 -4.61 1.98
C ALA A 122 -4.73 -3.58 2.22
N TRP A 123 -5.56 -3.76 3.24
CA TRP A 123 -6.64 -2.84 3.59
C TRP A 123 -6.16 -1.41 3.92
N LEU A 124 -4.89 -1.20 4.29
CA LEU A 124 -4.36 0.14 4.55
C LEU A 124 -4.45 1.07 3.31
N MET A 125 -4.50 0.54 2.08
CA MET A 125 -4.71 1.38 0.89
C MET A 125 -6.03 2.15 0.89
N MET A 126 -7.00 1.75 1.71
CA MET A 126 -8.28 2.44 1.84
C MET A 126 -8.19 3.69 2.72
N LEU A 127 -7.10 3.87 3.48
CA LEU A 127 -6.94 5.02 4.36
C LEU A 127 -6.91 6.38 3.63
N PRO A 128 -6.10 6.57 2.56
CA PRO A 128 -6.13 7.82 1.81
C PRO A 128 -7.48 8.14 1.15
N PRO A 129 -8.14 7.23 0.39
CA PRO A 129 -9.40 7.57 -0.27
C PRO A 129 -10.60 7.66 0.67
N ALA A 130 -10.58 7.00 1.84
CA ALA A 130 -11.69 7.13 2.81
C ALA A 130 -11.84 8.54 3.40
N TRP A 131 -10.86 9.42 3.17
CA TRP A 131 -10.83 10.79 3.68
C TRP A 131 -10.78 11.86 2.58
N ALA A 132 -10.65 11.47 1.30
CA ALA A 132 -10.61 12.38 0.16
C ALA A 132 -12.03 12.76 -0.30
#